data_AF-A0A948N0C7-F1
#
_entry.id   AF-A0A948N0C7-F1
#
_cell.length_a   1.000
_cell.length_b   1.000
_cell.length_c   1.000
_cell.angle_alpha   90.00
_cell.angle_beta   90.00
_cell.angle_gamma   90.00
#
_symmetry.space_group_name_H-M   'P 1'
#
loop_
_entity.id
_entity.type
_entity.pdbx_description
1 polymer ?
#
loop_
_entity_poly.entity_id
_entity_poly.type
_entity_poly.pdbx_seq_one_letter_code
_entity_poly.pdbx_strand_id
1 'polypeptide(L)' 'MPRQRRAYSVMDIAGDGRTTVERFSAIDDQSAKKRAIVAAQGISVALWHGDQLVARWTRRGRSFLAS' A
#
# COMPACT_ATOMS: atom_id res chain seq x y z
N MET A 1 -6.69 25.95 3.79
CA MET A 1 -5.62 25.25 4.51
C MET A 1 -4.93 24.30 3.54
N PRO A 2 -3.60 24.38 3.30
CA PRO A 2 -2.92 23.36 2.51
C PRO A 2 -3.06 22.00 3.22
N ARG A 3 -3.56 20.98 2.51
CA ARG A 3 -3.60 19.61 3.03
C ARG A 3 -2.17 19.16 3.28
N GLN A 4 -1.77 19.02 4.54
CA GLN A 4 -0.45 18.54 4.91
C GLN A 4 -0.25 17.13 4.35
N ARG A 5 0.77 16.94 3.51
CA ARG A 5 1.10 15.63 2.95
C ARG A 5 1.65 14.74 4.06
N ARG A 6 1.10 13.54 4.17
CA ARG A 6 1.51 12.49 5.11
C ARG A 6 2.44 11.51 4.42
N ALA A 7 3.38 10.92 5.16
CA ALA A 7 4.34 9.95 4.64
C ALA A 7 3.84 8.52 4.82
N TYR A 8 3.85 7.73 3.76
CA TYR A 8 3.38 6.35 3.75
C TYR A 8 4.48 5.41 3.26
N SER A 9 4.41 4.16 3.71
CA SER A 9 5.21 3.06 3.16
C SER A 9 4.28 1.98 2.64
N VAL A 10 4.51 1.51 1.42
CA VAL A 10 3.85 0.31 0.89
C VAL A 10 4.86 -0.83 0.87
N MET A 11 4.46 -1.97 1.39
CA MET A 11 5.20 -3.23 1.31
C MET A 11 4.43 -4.13 0.36
N ASP A 12 5.07 -4.56 -0.73
CA ASP A 12 4.51 -5.50 -1.69
C ASP A 12 5.32 -6.81 -1.67
N ILE A 13 4.61 -7.93 -1.57
CA ILE A 13 5.20 -9.27 -1.47
C ILE A 13 4.80 -10.03 -2.73
N ALA A 14 5.77 -10.33 -3.58
CA ALA A 14 5.58 -11.11 -4.80
C ALA A 14 5.30 -12.60 -4.52
N GLY A 15 4.81 -13.31 -5.54
CA GLY A 15 4.45 -14.73 -5.43
C GLY A 15 5.65 -15.66 -5.15
N ASP A 16 6.87 -15.20 -5.43
CA ASP A 16 8.12 -15.89 -5.13
C ASP A 16 8.70 -15.52 -3.74
N GLY A 17 7.97 -14.72 -2.95
CA GLY A 17 8.37 -14.26 -1.63
C GLY A 17 9.27 -13.03 -1.63
N ARG A 18 9.66 -12.48 -2.80
CA ARG A 18 10.41 -11.22 -2.84
C ARG A 18 9.56 -10.09 -2.31
N THR A 19 10.16 -9.28 -1.45
CA THR A 19 9.50 -8.13 -0.83
C THR A 19 10.10 -6.84 -1.36
N THR A 20 9.25 -5.91 -1.76
CA THR A 20 9.64 -4.53 -2.08
C THR A 20 8.97 -3.57 -1.11
N VAL A 21 9.67 -2.49 -0.77
CA VAL A 21 9.15 -1.42 0.09
C VAL A 21 9.35 -0.09 -0.62
N GLU A 22 8.27 0.63 -0.90
CA GLU A 22 8.30 1.99 -1.47
C GLU A 22 7.75 2.99 -0.46
N ARG A 23 8.44 4.13 -0.29
CA ARG A 23 7.98 5.25 0.53
C ARG A 23 7.49 6.39 -0.35
N PHE A 24 6.34 6.97 0.00
CA PHE A 24 5.77 8.11 -0.75
C PHE A 24 4.93 9.02 0.14
N SER A 25 4.61 10.21 -0.36
CA SER A 25 3.71 11.14 0.32
C SER A 25 2.32 11.16 -0.30
N ALA A 26 1.25 11.23 0.50
CA ALA A 26 -0.12 11.43 0.01
C ALA A 26 -0.90 12.44 0.86
N ILE A 27 -1.97 12.99 0.29
CA ILE A 27 -2.79 14.02 0.95
C ILE A 27 -3.78 13.43 1.98
N ASP A 28 -4.13 12.16 1.83
CA ASP A 28 -5.01 11.41 2.71
C ASP A 28 -4.84 9.89 2.47
N ASP A 29 -5.41 9.10 3.38
CA ASP A 29 -5.30 7.64 3.35
C ASP A 29 -5.98 7.05 2.11
N GLN A 30 -7.05 7.67 1.61
CA GLN A 30 -7.75 7.18 0.42
C GLN A 30 -6.87 7.28 -0.83
N SER A 31 -6.16 8.39 -0.99
CA SER A 31 -5.18 8.61 -2.05
C SER A 31 -4.00 7.65 -1.92
N ALA A 32 -3.53 7.42 -0.69
CA ALA A 32 -2.47 6.46 -0.41
C ALA A 32 -2.87 5.03 -0.76
N LYS A 33 -4.08 4.60 -0.39
CA LYS A 33 -4.64 3.28 -0.73
C LYS A 33 -4.73 3.07 -2.24
N LYS A 34 -5.24 4.07 -2.98
CA LYS A 34 -5.31 3.99 -4.46
C LYS A 34 -3.94 3.82 -5.08
N ARG A 35 -2.93 4.57 -4.62
CA ARG A 35 -1.56 4.45 -5.11
C ARG A 35 -0.95 3.09 -4.78
N ALA A 36 -1.13 2.60 -3.55
CA ALA A 36 -0.63 1.29 -3.12
C ALA A 36 -1.18 0.14 -3.98
N ILE A 37 -2.49 0.14 -4.28
CA ILE A 37 -3.13 -0.90 -5.09
C ILE A 37 -2.67 -0.85 -6.55
N VAL A 38 -2.49 0.36 -7.12
CA VAL A 38 -2.03 0.51 -8.51
C VAL A 38 -0.56 0.12 -8.68
N ALA A 39 0.29 0.42 -7.71
CA ALA A 39 1.70 0.08 -7.73
C ALA A 39 1.98 -1.41 -7.45
N ALA A 40 1.05 -2.08 -6.77
CA ALA A 40 1.19 -3.47 -6.36
C ALA A 40 1.25 -4.44 -7.55
N GLN A 41 2.32 -5.24 -7.59
CA GLN A 41 2.50 -6.31 -8.57
C GLN A 41 2.43 -7.70 -7.90
N GLY A 42 2.65 -7.77 -6.60
CA GLY A 42 2.69 -9.01 -5.82
C GLY A 42 1.34 -9.59 -5.43
N ILE A 43 1.41 -10.55 -4.50
CA ILE A 43 0.27 -11.30 -3.96
C ILE A 43 -0.23 -10.74 -2.62
N SER A 44 0.55 -9.91 -1.92
CA SER A 44 0.11 -9.25 -0.69
C SER A 44 0.72 -7.87 -0.58
N VAL A 45 -0.10 -6.91 -0.18
CA VAL A 45 0.26 -5.50 -0.11
C VAL A 45 -0.15 -4.97 1.26
N ALA A 46 0.75 -4.28 1.94
CA ALA A 46 0.45 -3.61 3.21
C ALA A 46 0.83 -2.12 3.10
N LEU A 47 -0.07 -1.25 3.54
CA LEU A 47 0.13 0.19 3.58
C LEU A 47 0.25 0.66 5.03
N TRP A 48 1.32 1.40 5.30
CA TRP A 48 1.68 1.89 6.63
C TRP A 48 1.76 3.42 6.65
N HIS A 49 1.37 4.02 7.77
CA HIS A 49 1.56 5.44 8.10
C HIS A 49 2.28 5.52 9.45
N GLY A 50 3.58 5.85 9.43
CA GLY A 50 4.45 5.60 10.58
C GLY A 50 4.43 4.12 10.94
N ASP A 51 4.17 3.81 12.21
CA ASP A 51 4.08 2.43 12.73
C ASP A 51 2.65 1.85 12.65
N GLN A 52 1.69 2.62 12.13
CA GLN A 52 0.30 2.18 12.02
C GLN A 52 0.03 1.50 10.67
N LEU A 53 -0.48 0.27 10.70
CA LEU A 53 -1.05 -0.39 9.53
C LEU A 53 -2.37 0.29 9.14
N VAL A 54 -2.41 0.87 7.95
CA VAL A 54 -3.58 1.60 7.42
C VAL A 54 -4.51 0.67 6.64
N ALA A 55 -3.93 -0.27 5.88
CA ALA A 55 -4.66 -1.26 5.11
C ALA A 55 -3.76 -2.41 4.68
N ARG A 56 -4.37 -3.58 4.47
CA ARG A 56 -3.72 -4.73 3.87
C ARG A 56 -4.63 -5.34 2.81
N TRP A 57 -4.03 -5.80 1.73
CA TRP A 57 -4.72 -6.53 0.69
C TRP A 57 -3.98 -7.81 0.34
N THR A 58 -4.75 -8.80 -0.11
CA THR A 58 -4.23 -10.04 -0.66
C THR A 58 -4.83 -10.25 -2.05
N ARG A 59 -3.99 -10.61 -3.01
CA ARG A 59 -4.41 -10.91 -4.36
C ARG A 59 -5.04 -12.29 -4.40
N ARG A 60 -6.29 -12.37 -4.86
CA ARG A 60 -6.98 -13.63 -5.20
C ARG A 60 -7.31 -13.62 -6.68
N GLY A 61 -6.61 -14.46 -7.45
CA GLY A 61 -6.69 -14.45 -8.90
C GLY A 61 -6.19 -13.13 -9.48
N ARG A 62 -7.05 -12.40 -10.20
CA ARG A 62 -6.72 -11.09 -10.80
C ARG A 62 -7.02 -9.87 -9.92
N SER A 63 -7.68 -10.05 -8.77
CA SER A 63 -8.19 -8.95 -7.94
C SER A 63 -7.55 -8.90 -6.55
N PHE A 64 -7.44 -7.70 -5.97
CA PHE A 64 -7.05 -7.51 -4.57
C PHE A 64 -8.28 -7.46 -3.66
N LEU A 65 -8.25 -8.21 -2.57
CA LEU A 65 -9.27 -8.19 -1.52
C LEU A 65 -8.68 -7.54 -0.27
N ALA A 66 -9.42 -6.62 0.34
CA ALA A 66 -9.05 -6.08 1.64
C ALA A 66 -9.07 -7.22 2.67
N SER A 67 -8.00 -7.33 3.45
CA SER A 67 -7.85 -8.32 4.54
C SER A 67 -8.14 -7.69 5.89
#